data_AF-A0A7S4CN49-F1
#
_entry.id   AF-A0A7S4CN49-F1
#
_cell.length_a   1.000
_cell.length_b   1.000
_cell.length_c   1.000
_cell.angle_alpha   90.00
_cell.angle_beta   90.00
_cell.angle_gamma   90.00
#
_symmetry.space_group_name_H-M   'P 1'
#
loop_
_entity.id
_entity.type
_entity.pdbx_description
1 polymer ?
#
loop_
_entity_poly.entity_id
_entity_poly.type
_entity_poly.pdbx_seq_one_letter_code
_entity_poly.pdbx_strand_id
1 'polypeptide(L)'
;MKLFALAVCKWKEGSKPVLLSAAWDLGSFNLFQRSTVKDFMTMFSRTVVERAEPGTRQQVEQDDYVAYCHKKTDGLAAILICDKEYPARVAFTFVSKTVSEYGEKNKGKWESADIKEDNCIEYAQLAADLAKYQDPEEADKILKIQKDLEETKTIMHQAIGDLLERGEKLDDLVQKSGDLGSASKAFYQGAKSNNSCCKMM
;
A
#
# COMPACT_ATOMS: atom_id res chain seq x y z
N MET A 1 5.64 13.59 -8.33
CA MET A 1 4.81 12.52 -8.95
C MET A 1 5.63 11.25 -9.19
N LYS A 2 5.64 10.34 -8.21
CA LYS A 2 6.23 8.99 -8.30
C LYS A 2 5.34 7.96 -7.64
N LEU A 3 5.40 6.74 -8.14
CA LEU A 3 4.88 5.55 -7.46
C LEU A 3 6.02 4.88 -6.70
N PHE A 4 5.82 4.54 -5.43
CA PHE A 4 6.87 3.96 -4.58
C PHE A 4 6.69 2.47 -4.33
N ALA A 5 5.44 2.02 -4.19
CA ALA A 5 5.14 0.63 -3.88
C ALA A 5 3.83 0.21 -4.50
N LEU A 6 3.79 -1.03 -4.98
CA LEU A 6 2.58 -1.73 -5.39
C LEU A 6 2.60 -3.13 -4.80
N ALA A 7 1.61 -3.48 -4.00
CA ALA A 7 1.53 -4.77 -3.35
C ALA A 7 0.14 -5.39 -3.48
N VAL A 8 0.11 -6.72 -3.56
CA VAL A 8 -1.11 -7.52 -3.48
C VAL A 8 -1.06 -8.35 -2.21
N CYS A 9 -2.12 -8.26 -1.42
CA CYS A 9 -2.25 -8.91 -0.13
C CYS A 9 -3.41 -9.88 -0.14
N LYS A 10 -3.23 -11.02 0.53
CA LYS A 10 -4.32 -11.87 1.00
C LYS A 10 -4.77 -11.36 2.35
N TRP A 11 -6.08 -11.20 2.54
CA TRP A 11 -6.65 -10.80 3.81
C TRP A 11 -7.76 -11.77 4.23
N LYS A 12 -7.92 -11.90 5.54
CA LYS A 12 -9.00 -12.66 6.18
C LYS A 12 -9.38 -11.92 7.45
N GLU A 13 -10.68 -11.86 7.75
CA GLU A 13 -11.17 -11.22 8.96
C GLU A 13 -10.53 -11.85 10.22
N GLY A 14 -10.06 -11.00 11.12
CA GLY A 14 -9.38 -11.42 12.36
C GLY A 14 -7.97 -12.00 12.16
N SER A 15 -7.37 -11.90 10.97
CA SER A 15 -6.00 -12.37 10.70
C SER A 15 -5.16 -11.26 10.06
N LYS A 16 -3.87 -11.23 10.39
CA LYS A 16 -2.91 -10.30 9.79
C LYS A 16 -2.87 -10.52 8.26
N PRO A 17 -3.01 -9.48 7.43
CA PRO A 17 -2.88 -9.61 5.98
C PRO A 17 -1.50 -10.12 5.59
N VAL A 18 -1.42 -11.01 4.60
CA VAL A 18 -0.17 -11.59 4.09
C VAL A 18 0.13 -10.97 2.73
N LEU A 19 1.33 -10.43 2.55
CA LEU A 19 1.73 -9.89 1.25
C LEU A 19 2.05 -11.06 0.31
N LEU A 20 1.27 -11.23 -0.75
CA LEU A 20 1.49 -12.31 -1.71
C LEU A 20 2.60 -11.97 -2.69
N SER A 21 2.62 -10.72 -3.16
CA SER A 21 3.61 -10.19 -4.08
C SER A 21 3.70 -8.67 -3.91
N ALA A 22 4.90 -8.11 -4.01
CA ALA A 22 5.11 -6.67 -3.94
C ALA A 22 6.24 -6.21 -4.88
N ALA A 23 6.06 -5.01 -5.43
CA ALA A 23 7.05 -4.27 -6.21
C ALA A 23 7.34 -2.93 -5.54
N TRP A 24 8.61 -2.52 -5.58
CA TRP A 24 9.11 -1.34 -4.86
C TRP A 24 9.98 -0.51 -5.80
N ASP A 25 9.70 0.80 -5.90
CA ASP A 25 10.57 1.80 -6.52
C ASP A 25 11.05 2.77 -5.44
N LEU A 26 12.25 2.48 -4.90
CA LEU A 26 12.86 3.28 -3.83
C LEU A 26 14.06 4.07 -4.35
N GLY A 27 14.15 4.28 -5.67
CA GLY A 27 15.29 4.91 -6.32
C GLY A 27 15.52 6.35 -5.85
N SER A 28 14.45 7.06 -5.49
CA SER A 28 14.46 8.42 -4.94
C SER A 28 15.02 8.53 -3.53
N PHE A 29 15.04 7.43 -2.77
CA PHE A 29 15.53 7.44 -1.39
C PHE A 29 17.03 7.13 -1.32
N ASN A 30 17.68 7.67 -0.30
CA ASN A 30 19.08 7.37 -0.01
C ASN A 30 19.27 5.86 0.18
N LEU A 31 20.29 5.29 -0.46
CA LEU A 31 20.59 3.85 -0.47
C LEU A 31 20.54 3.22 0.93
N PHE A 32 21.08 3.90 1.94
CA PHE A 32 21.11 3.41 3.33
C PHE A 32 19.77 3.45 4.06
N GLN A 33 18.80 4.22 3.55
CA GLN A 33 17.46 4.34 4.12
C GLN A 33 16.44 3.44 3.41
N ARG A 34 16.77 2.91 2.23
CA ARG A 34 15.82 2.13 1.40
C ARG A 34 15.26 0.91 2.13
N SER A 35 16.07 0.19 2.90
CA SER A 35 15.58 -0.96 3.68
C SER A 35 14.54 -0.52 4.71
N THR A 36 14.81 0.56 5.43
CA THR A 36 13.90 1.11 6.43
C THR A 36 12.62 1.64 5.81
N VAL A 37 12.71 2.36 4.69
CA VAL A 37 11.53 2.84 3.96
C VAL A 37 10.68 1.66 3.47
N LYS A 38 11.31 0.59 2.97
CA LYS A 38 10.61 -0.63 2.56
C LYS A 38 9.85 -1.28 3.72
N ASP A 39 10.49 -1.41 4.88
CA ASP A 39 9.85 -1.96 6.08
C ASP A 39 8.63 -1.12 6.49
N PHE A 40 8.75 0.21 6.47
CA PHE A 40 7.65 1.13 6.77
C PHE A 40 6.50 1.00 5.78
N MET A 41 6.78 1.01 4.49
CA MET A 41 5.75 0.87 3.46
C MET A 41 5.07 -0.51 3.53
N THR A 42 5.80 -1.55 3.92
CA THR A 42 5.25 -2.89 4.16
C THR A 42 4.29 -2.89 5.35
N MET A 43 4.73 -2.36 6.50
CA MET A 43 3.90 -2.25 7.71
C MET A 43 2.64 -1.43 7.42
N PHE A 44 2.82 -0.26 6.82
CA PHE A 44 1.73 0.65 6.44
C PHE A 44 0.73 -0.03 5.51
N SER A 45 1.21 -0.76 4.50
CA SER A 45 0.38 -1.50 3.56
C SER A 45 -0.50 -2.55 4.25
N ARG A 46 0.07 -3.29 5.21
CA ARG A 46 -0.70 -4.27 5.98
C ARG A 46 -1.75 -3.60 6.87
N THR A 47 -1.40 -2.54 7.58
CA THR A 47 -2.34 -1.83 8.45
C THR A 47 -3.52 -1.27 7.66
N VAL A 48 -3.27 -0.66 6.50
CA VAL A 48 -4.34 -0.15 5.62
C VAL A 48 -5.24 -1.30 5.16
N VAL A 49 -4.68 -2.40 4.66
CA VAL A 49 -5.49 -3.55 4.20
C VAL A 49 -6.27 -4.20 5.34
N GLU A 50 -5.69 -4.28 6.54
CA GLU A 50 -6.34 -4.87 7.72
C GLU A 50 -7.56 -4.05 8.14
N ARG A 51 -7.41 -2.74 8.27
CA ARG A 51 -8.45 -1.82 8.75
C ARG A 51 -9.44 -1.37 7.66
N ALA A 52 -9.11 -1.58 6.39
CA ALA A 52 -9.98 -1.21 5.28
C ALA A 52 -11.31 -1.99 5.25
N GLU A 53 -12.37 -1.33 4.78
CA GLU A 53 -13.68 -1.96 4.59
C GLU A 53 -13.68 -2.89 3.36
N PRO A 54 -14.12 -4.16 3.50
CA PRO A 54 -14.24 -5.08 2.37
C PRO A 54 -15.18 -4.55 1.28
N GLY A 55 -14.82 -4.74 0.01
CA GLY A 55 -15.61 -4.30 -1.14
C GLY A 55 -15.51 -2.80 -1.44
N THR A 56 -14.60 -2.08 -0.79
CA THR A 56 -14.44 -0.63 -0.97
C THR A 56 -13.08 -0.27 -1.56
N ARG A 57 -13.04 0.89 -2.22
CA ARG A 57 -11.79 1.58 -2.56
C ARG A 57 -11.53 2.62 -1.47
N GLN A 58 -10.30 2.65 -0.97
CA GLN A 58 -9.91 3.59 0.09
C GLN A 58 -8.67 4.38 -0.29
N GLN A 59 -8.68 5.67 0.05
CA GLN A 59 -7.53 6.56 -0.02
C GLN A 59 -7.14 6.94 1.40
N VAL A 60 -5.85 6.80 1.72
CA VAL A 60 -5.29 7.19 3.01
C VAL A 60 -4.15 8.15 2.74
N GLU A 61 -4.31 9.40 3.14
CA GLU A 61 -3.25 10.38 3.06
C GLU A 61 -2.36 10.28 4.30
N GLN A 62 -1.05 10.46 4.14
CA GLN A 62 -0.09 10.52 5.23
C GLN A 62 1.06 11.46 4.84
N ASP A 63 1.04 12.68 5.37
CA ASP A 63 1.98 13.74 5.03
C ASP A 63 1.99 14.01 3.51
N ASP A 64 3.15 13.84 2.84
CA ASP A 64 3.29 14.04 1.38
C ASP A 64 2.96 12.79 0.54
N TYR A 65 2.63 11.68 1.21
CA TYR A 65 2.35 10.39 0.58
C TYR A 65 0.87 10.05 0.65
N VAL A 66 0.40 9.30 -0.35
CA VAL A 66 -0.96 8.80 -0.40
C VAL A 66 -0.95 7.32 -0.73
N ALA A 67 -1.77 6.55 -0.03
CA ALA A 67 -2.01 5.17 -0.33
C ALA A 67 -3.41 4.95 -0.87
N TYR A 68 -3.48 4.22 -1.97
CA TYR A 68 -4.71 3.81 -2.64
C TYR A 68 -4.87 2.31 -2.46
N CYS A 69 -5.94 1.90 -1.80
CA CYS A 69 -6.27 0.51 -1.50
C CYS A 69 -7.57 0.11 -2.22
N HIS A 70 -7.60 -1.09 -2.78
CA HIS A 70 -8.83 -1.74 -3.21
C HIS A 70 -8.90 -3.11 -2.55
N LYS A 71 -9.80 -3.25 -1.57
CA LYS A 71 -10.02 -4.48 -0.83
C LYS A 71 -11.24 -5.19 -1.41
N LYS A 72 -11.04 -6.31 -2.10
CA LYS A 72 -12.13 -7.13 -2.64
C LYS A 72 -12.69 -8.06 -1.57
N THR A 73 -13.96 -8.45 -1.75
CA THR A 73 -14.68 -9.36 -0.84
C THR A 73 -14.25 -10.83 -0.96
N ASP A 74 -13.51 -11.18 -2.01
CA ASP A 74 -12.96 -12.52 -2.26
C ASP A 74 -11.75 -12.87 -1.35
N GLY A 75 -11.23 -11.91 -0.60
CA GLY A 75 -10.05 -12.09 0.26
C GLY A 75 -8.75 -11.60 -0.37
N LEU A 76 -8.80 -10.92 -1.53
CA LEU A 76 -7.67 -10.18 -2.09
C LEU A 76 -7.79 -8.68 -1.82
N ALA A 77 -6.65 -8.03 -1.69
CA ALA A 77 -6.53 -6.59 -1.69
C ALA A 77 -5.29 -6.17 -2.49
N ALA A 78 -5.36 -5.03 -3.17
CA ALA A 78 -4.18 -4.37 -3.70
C ALA A 78 -4.01 -3.01 -3.06
N ILE A 79 -2.77 -2.58 -2.92
CA ILE A 79 -2.41 -1.27 -2.40
C ILE A 79 -1.28 -0.66 -3.22
N LEU A 80 -1.41 0.63 -3.53
CA LEU A 80 -0.42 1.45 -4.20
C LEU A 80 -0.05 2.62 -3.28
N ILE A 81 1.24 2.92 -3.14
CA ILE A 81 1.74 4.09 -2.41
C ILE A 81 2.43 5.02 -3.40
N CYS A 82 2.07 6.30 -3.40
CA CYS A 82 2.61 7.31 -4.29
C CYS A 82 2.67 8.70 -3.64
N ASP A 83 3.27 9.66 -4.35
CA ASP A 83 3.18 11.08 -3.99
C ASP A 83 1.73 11.57 -4.08
N LYS A 84 1.36 12.52 -3.22
CA LYS A 84 0.05 13.20 -3.26
C LYS A 84 -0.29 13.89 -4.58
N GLU A 85 0.73 14.29 -5.34
CA GLU A 85 0.57 14.89 -6.66
C GLU A 85 0.09 13.89 -7.73
N TYR A 86 0.22 12.58 -7.49
CA TYR A 86 -0.14 11.57 -8.47
C TYR A 86 -1.67 11.51 -8.67
N PRO A 87 -2.20 11.50 -9.91
CA PRO A 87 -3.64 11.57 -10.13
C PRO A 87 -4.42 10.41 -9.51
N ALA A 88 -5.31 10.72 -8.56
CA ALA A 88 -6.11 9.73 -7.82
C ALA A 88 -6.89 8.79 -8.75
N ARG A 89 -7.44 9.32 -9.85
CA ARG A 89 -8.17 8.52 -10.86
C ARG A 89 -7.29 7.41 -11.43
N VAL A 90 -6.07 7.74 -11.83
CA VAL A 90 -5.13 6.78 -12.42
C VAL A 90 -4.72 5.76 -11.36
N ALA A 91 -4.44 6.20 -10.12
CA ALA A 91 -4.09 5.33 -9.01
C ALA A 91 -5.19 4.30 -8.69
N PHE A 92 -6.42 4.73 -8.48
CA PHE A 92 -7.54 3.81 -8.18
C PHE A 92 -7.81 2.81 -9.30
N THR A 93 -7.70 3.28 -10.55
CA THR A 93 -7.87 2.42 -11.72
C THR A 93 -6.75 1.38 -11.76
N PHE A 94 -5.52 1.81 -11.53
CA PHE A 94 -4.36 0.94 -11.54
C PHE A 94 -4.43 -0.14 -10.45
N VAL A 95 -4.78 0.23 -9.22
CA VAL A 95 -4.96 -0.72 -8.11
C VAL A 95 -6.08 -1.72 -8.41
N SER A 96 -7.20 -1.25 -8.95
CA SER A 96 -8.36 -2.10 -9.30
C SER A 96 -8.02 -3.12 -10.38
N LYS A 97 -7.32 -2.67 -11.42
CA LYS A 97 -6.83 -3.55 -12.49
C LYS A 97 -5.85 -4.59 -11.94
N THR A 98 -4.91 -4.15 -11.10
CA THR A 98 -3.89 -5.03 -10.51
C THR A 98 -4.52 -6.16 -9.71
N VAL A 99 -5.48 -5.87 -8.82
CA VAL A 99 -6.14 -6.91 -8.02
C VAL A 99 -6.99 -7.86 -8.88
N SER A 100 -7.64 -7.36 -9.94
CA SER A 100 -8.42 -8.20 -10.86
C SER A 100 -7.53 -9.13 -11.68
N GLU A 101 -6.53 -8.59 -12.38
CA GLU A 101 -5.62 -9.40 -13.20
C GLU A 101 -4.84 -10.41 -12.36
N TYR A 102 -4.39 -10.00 -11.16
CA TYR A 102 -3.68 -10.90 -10.25
C TYR A 102 -4.58 -12.04 -9.80
N GLY A 103 -5.83 -11.75 -9.43
CA GLY A 103 -6.81 -12.75 -9.00
C GLY A 103 -7.13 -13.76 -10.10
N GLU A 104 -7.22 -13.32 -11.35
CA GLU A 104 -7.45 -14.19 -12.51
C GLU A 104 -6.24 -15.06 -12.85
N LYS A 105 -5.05 -14.46 -12.93
CA LYS A 105 -3.81 -15.17 -13.32
C LYS A 105 -3.32 -16.15 -12.26
N ASN A 106 -3.55 -15.86 -10.98
CA ASN A 106 -3.09 -16.69 -9.86
C ASN A 106 -4.23 -17.45 -9.17
N LYS A 107 -5.39 -17.59 -9.84
CA LYS A 107 -6.55 -18.32 -9.31
C LYS A 107 -6.16 -19.72 -8.81
N GLY A 108 -6.66 -20.12 -7.65
CA GLY A 108 -6.30 -21.37 -6.97
C GLY A 108 -4.96 -21.34 -6.21
N LYS A 109 -3.99 -20.50 -6.58
CA LYS A 109 -2.71 -20.39 -5.85
C LYS A 109 -2.84 -19.53 -4.61
N TRP A 110 -3.42 -18.32 -4.75
CA TRP A 110 -3.56 -17.39 -3.64
C TRP A 110 -4.62 -17.81 -2.62
N GLU A 111 -5.57 -18.66 -3.01
CA GLU A 111 -6.66 -19.14 -2.16
C GLU A 111 -6.16 -20.13 -1.08
N SER A 112 -4.99 -20.75 -1.27
CA SER A 112 -4.42 -21.73 -0.35
C SER A 112 -4.31 -21.23 1.11
N ALA A 113 -4.83 -22.01 2.05
CA ALA A 113 -4.84 -21.69 3.47
C ALA A 113 -3.44 -21.74 4.12
N ASP A 114 -2.47 -22.37 3.46
CA ASP A 114 -1.10 -22.54 3.96
C ASP A 114 -0.20 -21.33 3.73
N ILE A 115 -0.67 -20.32 2.98
CA ILE A 115 0.09 -19.10 2.73
C ILE A 115 0.16 -18.26 4.01
N LYS A 116 1.32 -18.34 4.68
CA LYS A 116 1.65 -17.55 5.88
C LYS A 116 2.90 -16.70 5.70
N GLU A 117 3.68 -16.96 4.65
CA GLU A 117 4.91 -16.25 4.34
C GLU A 117 4.67 -15.15 3.30
N ASP A 118 5.44 -14.07 3.41
CA ASP A 118 5.38 -12.96 2.48
C ASP A 118 6.07 -13.28 1.16
N ASN A 119 5.59 -12.66 0.07
CA ASN A 119 6.13 -12.79 -1.29
C ASN A 119 6.20 -14.23 -1.81
N CYS A 120 5.25 -15.07 -1.39
CA CYS A 120 5.21 -16.49 -1.73
C CYS A 120 4.81 -16.76 -3.20
N ILE A 121 4.26 -15.76 -3.91
CA ILE A 121 3.89 -15.88 -5.31
C ILE A 121 4.78 -14.94 -6.13
N GLU A 122 5.60 -15.52 -7.00
CA GLU A 122 6.38 -14.73 -7.96
C GLU A 122 5.46 -14.16 -9.04
N TYR A 123 5.42 -12.84 -9.14
CA TYR A 123 4.62 -12.15 -10.14
C TYR A 123 5.38 -10.92 -10.64
N ALA A 124 6.31 -11.16 -11.58
CA ALA A 124 7.20 -10.14 -12.15
C ALA A 124 6.44 -9.00 -12.86
N GLN A 125 5.19 -9.26 -13.28
CA GLN A 125 4.33 -8.25 -13.91
C GLN A 125 4.08 -7.04 -13.00
N LEU A 126 4.03 -7.21 -11.67
CA LEU A 126 3.85 -6.07 -10.74
C LEU A 126 4.96 -5.02 -10.88
N ALA A 127 6.22 -5.45 -11.04
CA ALA A 127 7.33 -4.53 -11.20
C ALA A 127 7.31 -3.82 -12.56
N ALA A 128 6.95 -4.55 -13.63
CA ALA A 128 6.79 -3.99 -14.96
C ALA A 128 5.63 -2.98 -15.02
N ASP A 129 4.51 -3.32 -14.39
CA ASP A 129 3.34 -2.45 -14.29
C ASP A 129 3.67 -1.21 -13.45
N LEU A 130 4.34 -1.36 -12.30
CA LEU A 130 4.78 -0.22 -11.48
C LEU A 130 5.65 0.76 -12.30
N ALA A 131 6.59 0.26 -13.10
CA ALA A 131 7.43 1.08 -13.95
C ALA A 131 6.64 1.76 -15.08
N LYS A 132 5.72 1.02 -15.71
CA LYS A 132 4.88 1.52 -16.81
C LYS A 132 3.93 2.63 -16.38
N TYR A 133 3.40 2.54 -15.17
CA TYR A 133 2.48 3.52 -14.60
C TYR A 133 3.19 4.68 -13.87
N GLN A 134 4.53 4.78 -13.91
CA GLN A 134 5.22 5.96 -13.37
C GLN A 134 4.82 7.25 -14.10
N ASP A 135 4.55 7.17 -15.41
CA ASP A 135 4.06 8.29 -16.19
C ASP A 135 2.51 8.28 -16.22
N PRO A 136 1.85 9.24 -15.53
CA PRO A 136 0.41 9.28 -15.44
C PRO A 136 -0.27 9.61 -16.78
N GLU A 137 0.39 10.31 -17.71
CA GLU A 137 -0.21 10.67 -19.00
C GLU A 137 -0.32 9.43 -19.92
N GLU A 138 0.75 8.63 -19.96
CA GLU A 138 0.75 7.36 -20.68
C GLU A 138 -0.21 6.35 -20.03
N ALA A 139 -0.25 6.31 -18.71
CA ALA A 139 -1.22 5.50 -17.98
C ALA A 139 -2.67 5.91 -18.32
N ASP A 140 -3.00 7.20 -18.31
CA ASP A 140 -4.36 7.67 -18.60
C ASP A 140 -4.81 7.35 -20.03
N LYS A 141 -3.91 7.37 -21.02
CA LYS A 141 -4.22 6.91 -22.39
C LYS A 141 -4.62 5.44 -22.41
N ILE A 142 -3.88 4.59 -21.70
CA ILE A 142 -4.17 3.15 -21.59
C ILE A 142 -5.52 2.94 -20.89
N LEU A 143 -5.75 3.67 -19.80
CA LEU A 143 -6.94 3.51 -18.97
C LEU A 143 -8.21 4.09 -19.61
N LYS A 144 -8.10 5.17 -20.40
CA LYS A 144 -9.22 5.72 -21.17
C LYS A 144 -9.80 4.72 -22.17
N ILE A 145 -8.96 3.84 -22.71
CA ILE A 145 -9.39 2.76 -23.61
C ILE A 145 -10.09 1.65 -22.82
N GLN A 146 -9.67 1.39 -21.58
CA GLN A 146 -10.23 0.40 -20.66
C GLN A 146 -11.44 0.97 -19.88
N LYS A 147 -12.48 1.39 -20.60
CA LYS A 147 -13.64 2.14 -20.12
C LYS A 147 -14.65 1.32 -19.28
N ASP A 148 -14.16 0.44 -18.40
CA ASP A 148 -14.96 -0.42 -17.52
C ASP A 148 -14.60 -0.20 -16.05
N LEU A 149 -14.67 1.04 -15.58
CA LEU A 149 -14.50 1.30 -14.16
C LEU A 149 -15.83 1.17 -13.44
N GLU A 150 -15.97 0.05 -12.74
CA GLU A 150 -17.05 -0.22 -11.80
C GLU A 150 -17.20 0.96 -10.81
N GLU A 151 -18.44 1.44 -10.66
CA GLU A 151 -18.87 2.41 -9.66
C GLU A 151 -18.74 1.81 -8.26
N THR A 152 -17.53 1.76 -7.73
CA THR A 152 -17.30 1.38 -6.33
C THR A 152 -17.21 2.62 -5.48
N LYS A 153 -17.86 2.60 -4.32
CA LYS A 153 -17.75 3.63 -3.29
C LYS A 153 -16.28 3.84 -2.91
N THR A 154 -15.83 5.09 -3.01
CA THR A 154 -14.50 5.51 -2.58
C THR A 154 -14.60 6.18 -1.21
N ILE A 155 -13.77 5.74 -0.27
CA ILE A 155 -13.69 6.29 1.10
C ILE A 155 -12.34 6.98 1.25
N MET A 156 -12.33 8.19 1.77
CA MET A 156 -11.11 9.00 1.91
C MET A 156 -10.83 9.24 3.39
N HIS A 157 -9.58 8.98 3.79
CA HIS A 157 -9.04 9.20 5.12
C HIS A 157 -7.91 10.23 5.02
N GLN A 158 -7.91 11.22 5.91
CA GLN A 158 -6.92 12.31 5.89
C GLN A 158 -5.59 11.88 6.52
N ALA A 159 -5.65 10.93 7.45
CA ALA A 159 -4.49 10.34 8.10
C ALA A 159 -4.69 8.84 8.28
N ILE A 160 -3.60 8.08 8.41
CA ILE A 160 -3.71 6.68 8.86
C ILE A 160 -4.39 6.58 10.24
N GLY A 161 -4.32 7.63 11.05
CA GLY A 161 -5.00 7.72 12.34
C GLY A 161 -6.52 7.55 12.25
N ASP A 162 -7.14 7.91 11.12
CA ASP A 162 -8.59 7.76 10.93
C ASP A 162 -9.01 6.28 10.76
N LEU A 163 -8.06 5.42 10.39
CA LEU A 163 -8.22 3.96 10.33
C LEU A 163 -7.93 3.27 11.67
N LEU A 164 -7.38 3.99 12.66
CA LEU A 164 -7.02 3.43 13.96
C LEU A 164 -8.19 3.46 14.93
N GLU A 165 -8.19 2.53 15.87
CA GLU A 165 -9.18 2.51 16.94
C GLU A 165 -8.98 3.68 17.89
N ARG A 166 -10.06 4.13 18.55
CA ARG A 166 -9.98 5.24 19.51
C ARG A 166 -8.97 4.92 20.61
N GLY A 167 -7.91 5.73 20.68
CA GLY A 167 -6.84 5.60 21.68
C GLY A 167 -5.62 4.81 21.21
N GLU A 168 -5.63 4.23 20.01
CA GLU A 168 -4.46 3.63 19.38
C GLU A 168 -3.65 4.69 18.63
N LYS A 169 -2.33 4.74 18.84
CA LYS A 169 -1.43 5.65 18.13
C LYS A 169 -0.58 4.90 17.12
N LEU A 170 -0.19 5.59 16.05
CA LEU A 170 0.77 5.05 15.07
C LEU A 170 2.09 4.61 15.74
N ASP A 171 2.55 5.31 16.77
CA ASP A 171 3.72 4.91 17.55
C ASP A 171 3.58 3.52 18.17
N ASP A 172 2.40 3.17 18.69
CA ASP A 172 2.15 1.86 19.30
C ASP A 172 2.20 0.77 18.25
N LEU A 173 1.67 1.04 17.05
CA LEU A 173 1.77 0.13 15.90
C LEU A 173 3.22 -0.08 15.47
N VAL A 174 4.01 1.00 15.37
CA VAL A 174 5.43 0.92 15.02
C VAL A 174 6.21 0.09 16.04
N GLN A 175 5.95 0.26 17.34
CA GLN A 175 6.61 -0.53 18.38
C GLN A 175 6.21 -2.01 18.36
N LYS A 176 4.93 -2.30 18.16
CA LYS A 176 4.38 -3.67 18.16
C LYS A 176 4.62 -4.43 16.85
N SER A 177 4.84 -3.73 15.74
CA SER A 177 5.01 -4.36 14.43
C SER A 177 6.24 -5.26 14.41
N GLY A 178 6.03 -6.48 13.91
CA GLY A 178 7.11 -7.42 13.55
C GLY A 178 7.66 -7.20 12.15
N ASP A 179 7.06 -6.30 11.35
CA ASP A 179 7.52 -5.98 10.00
C ASP A 179 8.65 -4.94 10.01
N LEU A 180 8.87 -4.26 11.14
CA LEU A 180 9.91 -3.26 11.31
C LEU A 180 11.09 -3.84 12.10
N GLY A 181 12.28 -3.84 11.49
CA GLY A 181 13.53 -4.11 12.21
C GLY A 181 13.86 -3.03 13.24
N SER A 182 14.77 -3.33 14.17
CA SER A 182 15.21 -2.39 15.23
C SER A 182 15.73 -1.07 14.67
N ALA A 183 16.46 -1.12 13.55
CA ALA A 183 16.95 0.05 12.84
C ALA A 183 15.81 0.92 12.28
N SER A 184 14.77 0.28 11.73
CA SER A 184 13.60 0.96 11.18
C SER A 184 12.78 1.63 12.29
N LYS A 185 12.58 0.96 13.43
CA LYS A 185 11.94 1.57 14.61
C LYS A 185 12.71 2.78 15.14
N ALA A 186 14.04 2.67 15.25
CA ALA A 186 14.89 3.77 15.69
C ALA A 186 14.87 4.95 14.71
N PHE A 187 14.86 4.68 13.40
CA PHE A 187 14.76 5.70 12.36
C PHE A 187 13.48 6.52 12.47
N TYR A 188 12.33 5.87 12.67
CA TYR A 188 11.06 6.58 12.85
C TYR A 188 11.03 7.45 14.10
N GLN A 189 11.53 6.94 15.23
CA GLN A 189 11.66 7.74 16.44
C GLN A 189 12.57 8.95 16.21
N GLY A 190 13.72 8.76 15.56
CA GLY A 190 14.65 9.84 15.22
C GLY A 190 14.02 10.89 14.30
N ALA A 191 13.33 10.47 13.24
CA ALA A 191 12.66 11.37 12.30
C ALA A 191 11.56 12.19 12.98
N LYS A 192 10.75 11.54 13.83
CA LYS A 192 9.70 12.21 14.61
C LYS A 192 10.28 13.22 15.60
N SER A 193 11.33 12.85 16.33
CA SER A 193 12.02 13.77 17.25
C SER A 193 12.61 14.97 16.52
N ASN A 194 13.19 14.77 15.34
CA ASN A 194 13.77 15.85 14.54
C ASN A 194 12.71 16.82 13.99
N ASN A 195 11.53 16.32 13.61
CA ASN A 195 10.38 17.15 13.21
C ASN A 195 9.64 17.80 14.40
N SER A 196 9.86 17.32 15.63
CA SER A 196 9.23 17.88 16.83
C SER A 196 9.98 19.09 17.44
N CYS A 197 11.21 19.37 16.99
CA CYS A 197 12.05 20.48 17.52
C CYS A 197 11.70 21.88 16.98
N CYS A 198 10.54 22.08 16.35
CA CYS A 198 10.04 23.41 15.95
C CYS A 198 8.60 23.68 16.39
N LYS A 199 8.23 23.29 17.63
CA LYS A 199 6.99 23.76 18.29
C LYS A 199 7.22 24.47 19.64
N MET A 200 8.46 24.82 19.97
CA MET A 200 8.79 25.72 21.07
C MET A 200 9.69 26.85 20.56
N MET A 201 9.07 27.84 19.94
CA MET A 201 9.44 29.25 20.03
C MET A 201 8.20 30.10 19.79
#